data_AF-A0A1J5FH46-F1
#
_entry.id   AF-A0A1J5FH46-F1
#
_cell.length_a   1.000
_cell.length_b   1.000
_cell.length_c   1.000
_cell.angle_alpha   90.00
_cell.angle_beta   90.00
_cell.angle_gamma   90.00
#
_symmetry.space_group_name_H-M   'P 1'
#
loop_
_entity.id
_entity.type
_entity.pdbx_description
1 polymer ?
#
loop_
_entity_poly.entity_id
_entity_poly.type
_entity_poly.pdbx_seq_one_letter_code
_entity_poly.pdbx_strand_id
1 'polypeptide(L)'
;MISQKIRNNASISYFFLGWLFLLAKNNPNFSNPFIKQHAKIATKGHILFFVMYIFYSHFLSNLFSYSIPVIQITVDHCIDIAFFTFLTIFIIQGVYRGQRNDSPSKNTLDTQDMFSLQGNIFQFKEASEGERVILLLSHIPFLGMIVSKKYPNTITTTGVRASSIFGLLYLIAFTSRGFDSLSMILLFIGIILIIFLATRFFIYDNYLVYSYLEKIPGIKSIYQVIRTIPVYLGDLGNMIFGKETNVSFMERLINTQEKDQNFETPLRTYFTDANLPFKSFWIFIPFVNLVFLPKLFMSRTTRYVLAIGQGLIITLVAILIGVFFSFTSPLELFLLFPICYGIYTLETDVFTRIPVIYEIYALLNMLTFGLLKNTKRIQSIQKQDTQVSFKME
;
A
#
# COMPACT_ATOMS: atom_id res chain seq x y z
N MET A 1 6.82 -19.94 28.98
CA MET A 1 6.32 -19.30 27.74
C MET A 1 7.24 -18.13 27.41
N ILE A 2 7.79 -18.03 26.20
CA ILE A 2 8.66 -16.90 25.83
C ILE A 2 7.83 -15.61 25.69
N SER A 3 8.34 -14.48 26.17
CA SER A 3 7.61 -13.20 26.12
C SER A 3 7.40 -12.71 24.69
N GLN A 4 6.31 -11.94 24.47
CA GLN A 4 6.02 -11.36 23.15
C GLN A 4 7.16 -10.49 22.62
N LYS A 5 7.86 -9.79 23.51
CA LYS A 5 9.07 -9.00 23.21
C LYS A 5 10.15 -9.86 22.54
N ILE A 6 10.44 -11.03 23.10
CA ILE A 6 11.47 -11.93 22.57
C ILE A 6 11.04 -12.52 21.22
N ARG A 7 9.75 -12.87 21.07
CA ARG A 7 9.17 -13.36 19.81
C ARG A 7 9.25 -12.31 18.69
N ASN A 8 8.88 -11.07 18.98
CA ASN A 8 8.96 -9.95 18.04
C ASN A 8 10.41 -9.72 17.58
N ASN A 9 11.36 -9.65 18.52
CA ASN A 9 12.78 -9.46 18.17
C ASN A 9 13.32 -10.62 17.33
N ALA A 10 12.93 -11.86 17.62
CA ALA A 10 13.29 -13.00 16.78
C ALA A 10 12.76 -12.89 15.35
N SER A 11 11.49 -12.51 15.17
CA SER A 11 10.89 -12.30 13.84
C SER A 11 11.55 -11.15 13.07
N ILE A 12 11.82 -10.02 13.73
CA ILE A 12 12.45 -8.84 13.12
C ILE A 12 13.81 -9.19 12.49
N SER A 13 14.54 -10.13 13.08
CA SER A 13 15.87 -10.54 12.58
C SER A 13 15.86 -11.05 11.12
N TYR A 14 14.73 -11.54 10.62
CA TYR A 14 14.60 -12.04 9.23
C TYR A 14 14.42 -10.94 8.18
N PHE A 15 14.18 -9.69 8.56
CA PHE A 15 14.08 -8.57 7.61
C PHE A 15 15.45 -7.93 7.34
N PHE A 16 16.46 -8.74 6.98
CA PHE A 16 17.85 -8.31 6.76
C PHE A 16 18.57 -7.66 7.97
N LEU A 17 18.00 -7.75 9.18
CA LEU A 17 18.58 -7.16 10.40
C LEU A 17 19.31 -8.18 11.28
N GLY A 18 19.31 -9.47 10.92
CA GLY A 18 19.90 -10.53 11.74
C GLY A 18 21.37 -10.31 12.08
N TRP A 19 22.16 -9.82 11.12
CA TRP A 19 23.59 -9.57 11.35
C TRP A 19 23.81 -8.40 12.32
N LEU A 20 22.98 -7.34 12.23
CA LEU A 20 23.00 -6.22 13.17
C LEU A 20 22.70 -6.67 14.60
N PHE A 21 21.75 -7.61 14.77
CA PHE A 21 21.41 -8.17 16.07
C PHE A 21 22.58 -8.97 16.68
N LEU A 22 23.38 -9.63 15.84
CA LEU A 22 24.59 -10.35 16.27
C LEU A 22 25.76 -9.42 16.60
N LEU A 23 25.85 -8.26 15.93
CA LEU A 23 26.85 -7.24 16.21
C LEU A 23 26.52 -6.40 17.46
N ALA A 24 25.24 -6.20 17.76
CA ALA A 24 24.75 -5.50 18.95
C ALA A 24 24.91 -6.35 20.25
N LYS A 25 26.09 -6.93 20.48
CA LYS A 25 26.40 -7.86 21.58
C LYS A 25 26.13 -7.30 22.97
N ASN A 26 26.26 -5.98 23.12
CA ASN A 26 26.09 -5.27 24.39
C ASN A 26 24.62 -4.88 24.67
N ASN A 27 23.71 -5.11 23.72
CA ASN A 27 22.31 -4.77 23.90
C ASN A 27 21.59 -5.91 24.64
N PRO A 28 21.12 -5.68 25.88
CA PRO A 28 20.47 -6.73 26.68
C PRO A 28 19.19 -7.25 26.01
N ASN A 29 18.55 -6.46 25.14
CA ASN A 29 17.32 -6.85 24.45
C ASN A 29 17.52 -7.92 23.36
N PHE A 30 18.75 -8.13 22.89
CA PHE A 30 19.11 -9.18 21.92
C PHE A 30 19.98 -10.28 22.53
N SER A 31 20.30 -10.17 23.82
CA SER A 31 21.15 -11.12 24.52
C SER A 31 20.52 -12.51 24.64
N ASN A 32 19.18 -12.59 24.56
CA ASN A 32 18.41 -13.81 24.73
C ASN A 32 18.82 -14.89 23.70
N PRO A 33 19.06 -16.14 24.14
CA PRO A 33 19.49 -17.23 23.25
C PRO A 33 18.55 -17.49 22.06
N PHE A 34 17.24 -17.36 22.26
CA PHE A 34 16.23 -17.56 21.21
C PHE A 34 16.41 -16.54 20.07
N ILE A 35 16.58 -15.25 20.42
CA ILE A 35 16.79 -14.17 19.46
C ILE A 35 18.10 -14.40 18.70
N LYS A 36 19.17 -14.76 19.40
CA LYS A 36 20.49 -15.03 18.80
C LYS A 36 20.44 -16.19 17.81
N GLN A 37 19.67 -17.24 18.10
CA GLN A 37 19.52 -18.38 17.20
C GLN A 37 18.81 -17.98 15.90
N HIS A 38 17.68 -17.28 15.99
CA HIS A 38 16.97 -16.77 14.82
C HIS A 38 17.81 -15.77 14.01
N ALA A 39 18.51 -14.86 14.69
CA ALA A 39 19.40 -13.90 14.05
C ALA A 39 20.57 -14.58 13.30
N LYS A 40 21.15 -15.66 13.85
CA LYS A 40 22.18 -16.48 13.15
C LYS A 40 21.62 -17.14 11.90
N ILE A 41 20.42 -17.71 11.98
CA ILE A 41 19.79 -18.38 10.82
C ILE A 41 19.44 -17.36 9.75
N ALA A 42 18.81 -16.24 10.12
CA ALA A 42 18.52 -15.14 9.21
C ALA A 42 19.80 -14.65 8.52
N THR A 43 20.86 -14.39 9.29
CA THR A 43 22.16 -13.94 8.74
C THR A 43 22.73 -14.93 7.73
N LYS A 44 22.77 -16.22 8.08
CA LYS A 44 23.27 -17.27 7.17
C LYS A 44 22.42 -17.37 5.91
N GLY A 45 21.09 -17.33 6.03
CA GLY A 45 20.18 -17.39 4.89
C GLY A 45 20.36 -16.22 3.93
N HIS A 46 20.46 -14.99 4.46
CA HIS A 46 20.71 -13.80 3.64
C HIS A 46 22.09 -13.85 2.97
N ILE A 47 23.15 -14.23 3.70
CA ILE A 47 24.50 -14.36 3.12
C ILE A 47 24.52 -15.41 2.01
N LEU A 48 23.91 -16.58 2.23
CA LEU A 48 23.81 -17.63 1.23
C LEU A 48 23.06 -17.14 -0.02
N PHE A 49 21.92 -16.47 0.18
CA PHE A 49 21.17 -15.85 -0.93
C PHE A 49 22.04 -14.86 -1.69
N PHE A 50 22.70 -13.90 -1.02
CA PHE A 50 23.53 -12.91 -1.67
C PHE A 50 24.69 -13.54 -2.45
N VAL A 51 25.39 -14.51 -1.86
CA VAL A 51 26.50 -15.20 -2.53
C VAL A 51 25.99 -15.96 -3.76
N MET A 52 24.92 -16.73 -3.64
CA MET A 52 24.35 -17.47 -4.76
C MET A 52 23.82 -16.55 -5.86
N TYR A 53 23.11 -15.49 -5.49
CA TYR A 53 22.53 -14.54 -6.43
C TYR A 53 23.61 -13.75 -7.18
N ILE A 54 24.64 -13.26 -6.47
CA ILE A 54 25.78 -12.57 -7.11
C ILE A 54 26.54 -13.52 -8.03
N PHE A 55 26.81 -14.75 -7.57
CA PHE A 55 27.49 -15.75 -8.39
C PHE A 55 26.69 -16.06 -9.66
N TYR A 56 25.39 -16.27 -9.52
CA TYR A 56 24.50 -16.48 -10.65
C TYR A 56 24.48 -15.28 -11.60
N SER A 57 24.14 -14.10 -11.09
CA SER A 57 23.97 -12.88 -11.87
C SER A 57 25.24 -12.48 -12.61
N HIS A 58 26.42 -12.61 -11.98
CA HIS A 58 27.67 -12.17 -12.59
C HIS A 58 28.33 -13.21 -13.50
N PHE A 59 28.23 -14.50 -13.17
CA PHE A 59 28.98 -15.55 -13.89
C PHE A 59 28.09 -16.44 -14.77
N LEU A 60 26.81 -16.63 -14.42
CA LEU A 60 25.94 -17.60 -15.08
C LEU A 60 24.79 -16.99 -15.89
N SER A 61 24.33 -15.79 -15.55
CA SER A 61 23.17 -15.12 -16.18
C SER A 61 23.26 -15.12 -17.72
N ASN A 62 24.44 -14.76 -18.26
CA ASN A 62 24.68 -14.73 -19.70
C ASN A 62 24.55 -16.10 -20.39
N LEU A 63 24.73 -17.21 -19.66
CA LEU A 63 24.53 -18.56 -20.22
C LEU A 63 23.05 -18.92 -20.37
N PHE A 64 22.17 -18.24 -19.62
CA PHE A 64 20.73 -18.47 -19.58
C PHE A 64 19.92 -17.33 -20.20
N SER A 65 20.58 -16.40 -20.90
CA SER A 65 19.95 -15.24 -21.52
C SER A 65 19.18 -15.55 -22.82
N TYR A 66 18.92 -16.82 -23.12
CA TYR A 66 18.13 -17.20 -24.30
C TYR A 66 16.63 -17.08 -24.02
N SER A 67 15.92 -16.55 -25.01
CA SER A 67 14.48 -16.31 -24.93
C SER A 67 13.70 -17.59 -25.23
N ILE A 68 12.70 -17.92 -24.41
CA ILE A 68 11.74 -18.98 -24.68
C ILE A 68 10.81 -18.49 -25.80
N PRO A 69 10.82 -19.07 -27.01
CA PRO A 69 10.18 -18.47 -28.20
C PRO A 69 8.68 -18.17 -28.05
N VAL A 70 7.96 -18.97 -27.26
CA VAL A 70 6.51 -18.87 -27.08
C VAL A 70 6.12 -17.79 -26.06
N ILE A 71 6.94 -17.57 -25.04
CA ILE A 71 6.63 -16.70 -23.89
C ILE A 71 7.51 -15.44 -23.94
N GLN A 72 8.46 -15.34 -24.86
CA GLN A 72 9.49 -14.29 -25.00
C GLN A 72 10.09 -13.80 -23.66
N ILE A 73 10.12 -14.66 -22.65
CA ILE A 73 10.80 -14.46 -21.37
C ILE A 73 12.10 -15.25 -21.45
N THR A 74 13.20 -14.62 -21.04
CA THR A 74 14.50 -15.27 -20.93
C THR A 74 14.51 -16.25 -19.76
N VAL A 75 15.23 -17.36 -19.91
CA VAL A 75 15.38 -18.32 -18.80
C VAL A 75 16.03 -17.66 -17.58
N ASP A 76 16.94 -16.71 -17.82
CA ASP A 76 17.53 -15.84 -16.81
C ASP A 76 16.49 -15.16 -15.90
N HIS A 77 15.46 -14.54 -16.49
CA HIS A 77 14.39 -13.87 -15.75
C HIS A 77 13.58 -14.85 -14.89
N CYS A 78 13.35 -16.06 -15.37
CA CYS A 78 12.66 -17.09 -14.58
C CYS A 78 13.48 -17.52 -13.36
N ILE A 79 14.80 -17.64 -13.52
CA ILE A 79 15.70 -18.01 -12.42
C ILE A 79 15.76 -16.90 -11.37
N ASP A 80 15.84 -15.63 -11.79
CA ASP A 80 15.74 -14.47 -10.88
C ASP A 80 14.45 -14.51 -10.05
N ILE A 81 13.30 -14.72 -10.70
CA ILE A 81 12.01 -14.84 -10.01
C ILE A 81 12.06 -15.99 -8.98
N ALA A 82 12.64 -17.13 -9.34
CA ALA A 82 12.78 -18.27 -8.42
C ALA A 82 13.66 -17.93 -7.19
N PHE A 83 14.78 -17.24 -7.40
CA PHE A 83 15.66 -16.75 -6.32
C PHE A 83 14.90 -15.88 -5.32
N PHE A 84 14.20 -14.85 -5.81
CA PHE A 84 13.45 -13.94 -4.95
C PHE A 84 12.24 -14.60 -4.30
N THR A 85 11.60 -15.55 -4.99
CA THR A 85 10.51 -16.37 -4.41
C THR A 85 11.02 -17.21 -3.25
N PHE A 86 12.15 -17.90 -3.43
CA PHE A 86 12.79 -18.68 -2.37
C PHE A 86 13.14 -17.82 -1.15
N LEU A 87 13.75 -16.65 -1.38
CA LEU A 87 14.07 -15.71 -0.30
C LEU A 87 12.82 -15.26 0.46
N THR A 88 11.75 -14.93 -0.27
CA THR A 88 10.48 -14.50 0.31
C THR A 88 9.87 -15.58 1.19
N ILE A 89 9.83 -16.83 0.70
CA ILE A 89 9.34 -17.98 1.47
C ILE A 89 10.21 -18.19 2.73
N PHE A 90 11.54 -18.10 2.59
CA PHE A 90 12.46 -18.21 3.73
C PHE A 90 12.17 -17.16 4.82
N ILE A 91 11.98 -15.89 4.44
CA ILE A 91 11.64 -14.81 5.37
C ILE A 91 10.31 -15.08 6.07
N ILE A 92 9.26 -15.43 5.30
CA ILE A 92 7.92 -15.71 5.86
C ILE A 92 7.98 -16.86 6.86
N GLN A 93 8.63 -17.97 6.52
CA GLN A 93 8.78 -19.12 7.40
C GLN A 93 9.58 -18.77 8.67
N GLY A 94 10.65 -17.98 8.53
CA GLY A 94 11.44 -17.50 9.66
C GLY A 94 10.64 -16.65 10.63
N VAL A 95 9.87 -15.68 10.11
CA VAL A 95 8.96 -14.84 10.88
C VAL A 95 7.91 -15.68 11.61
N TYR A 96 7.28 -16.63 10.90
CA TYR A 96 6.27 -17.53 11.46
C TYR A 96 6.82 -18.36 12.63
N ARG A 97 7.99 -18.98 12.47
CA ARG A 97 8.64 -19.76 13.54
C ARG A 97 9.00 -18.89 14.75
N GLY A 98 9.55 -17.70 14.50
CA GLY A 98 9.85 -16.72 15.56
C GLY A 98 8.60 -16.31 16.34
N GLN A 99 7.46 -16.18 15.65
CA GLN A 99 6.17 -15.94 16.31
C GLN A 99 5.64 -17.19 17.00
N ARG A 100 5.75 -18.42 16.50
CA ARG A 100 5.14 -19.59 17.17
C ARG A 100 5.91 -20.08 18.41
N ASN A 101 7.04 -19.44 18.74
CA ASN A 101 7.97 -19.91 19.77
C ASN A 101 8.52 -21.32 19.45
N ASP A 102 8.56 -21.66 18.17
CA ASP A 102 9.08 -22.93 17.71
C ASP A 102 10.60 -22.82 17.60
N SER A 103 11.32 -23.71 18.28
CA SER A 103 12.74 -23.88 18.02
C SER A 103 12.92 -24.20 16.53
N PRO A 104 13.81 -23.49 15.81
CA PRO A 104 13.95 -23.64 14.36
C PRO A 104 14.39 -25.03 13.88
N SER A 105 14.68 -25.96 14.80
CA SER A 105 14.98 -27.38 14.54
C SER A 105 13.74 -28.27 14.35
N LYS A 106 12.52 -27.80 14.65
CA LYS A 106 11.30 -28.56 14.35
C LYS A 106 10.89 -28.31 12.90
N ASN A 107 11.07 -29.32 12.05
CA ASN A 107 10.48 -29.39 10.73
C ASN A 107 8.99 -29.75 10.85
N THR A 108 8.17 -28.80 11.31
CA THR A 108 6.72 -28.87 11.13
C THR A 108 6.37 -28.09 9.86
N LEU A 109 6.30 -28.82 8.75
CA LEU A 109 5.72 -28.38 7.49
C LEU A 109 4.18 -28.41 7.59
N ASP A 110 3.61 -27.76 8.61
CA ASP A 110 2.17 -27.49 8.66
C ASP A 110 1.90 -26.20 7.87
N THR A 111 2.10 -26.28 6.56
CA THR A 111 1.70 -25.25 5.58
C THR A 111 0.22 -25.33 5.23
N GLN A 112 -0.52 -26.32 5.73
CA GLN A 112 -1.92 -26.58 5.35
C GLN A 112 -2.89 -25.47 5.78
N ASP A 113 -2.64 -24.76 6.88
CA ASP A 113 -3.59 -23.75 7.38
C ASP A 113 -3.37 -22.32 6.84
N MET A 114 -2.22 -22.03 6.21
CA MET A 114 -1.92 -20.66 5.76
C MET A 114 -2.63 -20.27 4.45
N PHE A 115 -3.02 -21.27 3.64
CA PHE A 115 -3.64 -21.10 2.33
C PHE A 115 -4.87 -22.00 2.15
N SER A 116 -5.77 -22.02 3.13
CA SER A 116 -7.04 -22.72 2.93
C SER A 116 -7.81 -22.05 1.79
N LEU A 117 -8.04 -22.80 0.71
CA LEU A 117 -8.82 -22.36 -0.47
C LEU A 117 -10.33 -22.28 -0.20
N GLN A 118 -10.74 -22.28 1.08
CA GLN A 118 -12.14 -22.12 1.45
C GLN A 118 -12.61 -20.73 1.04
N GLY A 119 -13.76 -20.70 0.37
CA GLY A 119 -14.38 -19.49 -0.14
C GLY A 119 -15.88 -19.48 0.12
N ASN A 120 -16.44 -18.27 0.21
CA ASN A 120 -17.86 -18.04 0.35
C ASN A 120 -18.49 -17.96 -1.04
N ILE A 121 -19.54 -18.76 -1.28
CA ILE A 121 -20.34 -18.67 -2.50
C ILE A 121 -21.48 -17.68 -2.25
N PHE A 122 -21.47 -16.57 -2.96
CA PHE A 122 -22.56 -15.62 -3.01
C PHE A 122 -23.48 -15.99 -4.17
N GLN A 123 -24.79 -16.10 -3.89
CA GLN A 123 -25.82 -16.26 -4.91
C GLN A 123 -26.58 -14.94 -5.08
N PHE A 124 -26.93 -14.60 -6.31
CA PHE A 124 -27.62 -13.34 -6.64
C PHE A 124 -28.71 -13.57 -7.71
N LYS A 125 -29.52 -14.61 -7.52
CA LYS A 125 -30.61 -14.99 -8.43
C LYS A 125 -31.57 -13.85 -8.77
N GLU A 126 -31.74 -12.89 -7.86
CA GLU A 126 -32.65 -11.74 -8.02
C GLU A 126 -31.94 -10.45 -8.47
N ALA A 127 -30.62 -10.47 -8.69
CA ALA A 127 -29.90 -9.28 -9.11
C ALA A 127 -30.28 -8.89 -10.54
N SER A 128 -30.65 -7.63 -10.71
CA SER A 128 -30.90 -6.99 -12.01
C SER A 128 -29.64 -7.01 -12.89
N GLU A 129 -29.81 -6.91 -14.21
CA GLU A 129 -28.67 -6.81 -15.14
C GLU A 129 -27.76 -5.63 -14.80
N GLY A 130 -28.32 -4.50 -14.37
CA GLY A 130 -27.55 -3.33 -13.92
C GLY A 130 -26.65 -3.65 -12.72
N GLU A 131 -27.16 -4.40 -11.74
CA GLU A 131 -26.36 -4.85 -10.59
C GLU A 131 -25.26 -5.83 -11.02
N ARG A 132 -25.55 -6.76 -11.94
CA ARG A 132 -24.55 -7.69 -12.49
C ARG A 132 -23.42 -6.96 -13.22
N VAL A 133 -23.76 -5.90 -13.99
CA VAL A 133 -22.76 -5.02 -14.61
C VAL A 133 -21.92 -4.32 -13.55
N ILE A 134 -22.52 -3.79 -12.49
CA ILE A 134 -21.79 -3.16 -11.37
C ILE A 134 -20.82 -4.16 -10.72
N LEU A 135 -21.24 -5.41 -10.50
CA LEU A 135 -20.37 -6.47 -9.96
C LEU A 135 -19.19 -6.76 -10.90
N LEU A 136 -19.43 -6.87 -12.21
CA LEU A 136 -18.37 -7.07 -13.19
C LEU A 136 -17.39 -5.90 -13.24
N LEU A 137 -17.90 -4.65 -13.31
CA LEU A 137 -17.08 -3.44 -13.37
C LEU A 137 -16.19 -3.27 -12.14
N SER A 138 -16.59 -3.80 -10.97
CA SER A 138 -15.74 -3.80 -9.76
C SER A 138 -14.41 -4.55 -9.94
N HIS A 139 -14.35 -5.46 -10.90
CA HIS A 139 -13.16 -6.26 -11.22
C HIS A 139 -12.28 -5.66 -12.33
N ILE A 140 -12.68 -4.52 -12.91
CA ILE A 140 -11.87 -3.80 -13.89
C ILE A 140 -11.03 -2.76 -13.14
N PRO A 141 -9.70 -2.70 -13.34
CA PRO A 141 -8.85 -1.69 -12.71
C PRO A 141 -9.37 -0.26 -12.98
N PHE A 142 -9.18 0.65 -12.00
CA PHE A 142 -9.64 2.06 -12.02
C PHE A 142 -11.16 2.26 -12.00
N LEU A 143 -11.91 1.62 -12.91
CA LEU A 143 -13.38 1.64 -12.91
C LEU A 143 -13.92 1.03 -11.63
N GLY A 144 -13.35 -0.09 -11.20
CA GLY A 144 -13.77 -0.75 -10.00
C GLY A 144 -13.67 0.17 -8.79
N MET A 145 -12.58 0.94 -8.65
CA MET A 145 -12.39 1.88 -7.54
C MET A 145 -13.54 2.87 -7.42
N ILE A 146 -14.08 3.32 -8.55
CA ILE A 146 -15.25 4.22 -8.61
C ILE A 146 -16.52 3.46 -8.21
N VAL A 147 -16.68 2.23 -8.71
CA VAL A 147 -17.89 1.42 -8.54
C VAL A 147 -18.06 0.89 -7.11
N SER A 148 -17.02 0.32 -6.49
CA SER A 148 -17.15 -0.44 -5.23
C SER A 148 -17.57 0.37 -4.03
N LYS A 149 -17.44 1.68 -4.12
CA LYS A 149 -17.80 2.55 -3.01
C LYS A 149 -19.09 3.32 -3.24
N LYS A 150 -19.54 3.46 -4.50
CA LYS A 150 -20.93 3.84 -4.80
C LYS A 150 -21.88 2.69 -4.46
N TYR A 151 -21.44 1.45 -4.66
CA TYR A 151 -22.19 0.22 -4.35
C TYR A 151 -21.35 -0.72 -3.45
N PRO A 152 -21.17 -0.37 -2.16
CA PRO A 152 -20.33 -1.15 -1.25
C PRO A 152 -21.00 -2.45 -0.85
N ASN A 153 -20.40 -3.57 -1.28
CA ASN A 153 -20.70 -4.89 -0.77
C ASN A 153 -19.41 -5.74 -0.75
N THR A 154 -19.47 -6.94 -0.17
CA THR A 154 -18.30 -7.82 -0.06
C THR A 154 -17.69 -8.15 -1.43
N ILE A 155 -18.52 -8.34 -2.45
CA ILE A 155 -18.08 -8.67 -3.82
C ILE A 155 -17.36 -7.49 -4.45
N THR A 156 -17.96 -6.30 -4.45
CA THR A 156 -17.40 -5.12 -5.10
C THR A 156 -16.14 -4.63 -4.41
N THR A 157 -16.10 -4.68 -3.08
CA THR A 157 -14.90 -4.31 -2.30
C THR A 157 -13.76 -5.30 -2.50
N THR A 158 -14.05 -6.60 -2.59
CA THR A 158 -13.07 -7.64 -2.92
C THR A 158 -12.58 -7.51 -4.35
N GLY A 159 -13.51 -7.32 -5.30
CA GLY A 159 -13.21 -7.13 -6.71
C GLY A 159 -12.26 -5.97 -6.95
N VAL A 160 -12.46 -4.85 -6.26
CA VAL A 160 -11.54 -3.69 -6.35
C VAL A 160 -10.17 -3.96 -5.79
N ARG A 161 -10.07 -4.67 -4.66
CA ARG A 161 -8.77 -5.03 -4.10
C ARG A 161 -7.98 -5.89 -5.07
N ALA A 162 -8.63 -6.92 -5.62
CA ALA A 162 -8.03 -7.81 -6.60
C ALA A 162 -7.65 -7.08 -7.90
N SER A 163 -8.57 -6.28 -8.46
CA SER A 163 -8.35 -5.55 -9.71
C SER A 163 -7.32 -4.43 -9.56
N SER A 164 -7.19 -3.81 -8.39
CA SER A 164 -6.16 -2.81 -8.12
C SER A 164 -4.76 -3.43 -8.09
N ILE A 165 -4.61 -4.61 -7.48
CA ILE A 165 -3.35 -5.36 -7.49
C ILE A 165 -3.00 -5.79 -8.92
N PHE A 166 -3.97 -6.37 -9.62
CA PHE A 166 -3.78 -6.79 -11.01
C PHE A 166 -3.41 -5.60 -11.90
N GLY A 167 -4.12 -4.48 -11.79
CA GLY A 167 -3.82 -3.25 -12.52
C GLY A 167 -2.43 -2.69 -12.20
N LEU A 168 -2.00 -2.77 -10.95
CA LEU A 168 -0.66 -2.34 -10.55
C LEU A 168 0.42 -3.22 -11.17
N LEU A 169 0.25 -4.56 -11.10
CA LEU A 169 1.18 -5.52 -11.70
C LEU A 169 1.24 -5.35 -13.22
N TYR A 170 0.09 -5.16 -13.88
CA TYR A 170 0.01 -4.88 -15.31
C TYR A 170 0.74 -3.59 -15.67
N LEU A 171 0.51 -2.48 -14.95
CA LEU A 171 1.21 -1.23 -15.21
C LEU A 171 2.72 -1.35 -14.96
N ILE A 172 3.17 -2.06 -13.93
CA ILE A 172 4.60 -2.31 -13.70
C ILE A 172 5.20 -3.07 -14.90
N ALA A 173 4.58 -4.15 -15.34
CA ALA A 173 5.04 -4.90 -16.51
C ALA A 173 5.08 -4.01 -17.76
N PHE A 174 3.96 -3.33 -18.06
CA PHE A 174 3.80 -2.49 -19.24
C PHE A 174 4.76 -1.31 -19.28
N THR A 175 4.94 -0.59 -18.17
CA THR A 175 5.84 0.57 -18.13
C THR A 175 7.32 0.18 -18.17
N SER A 176 7.67 -1.03 -17.75
CA SER A 176 9.05 -1.50 -17.77
C SER A 176 9.55 -1.87 -19.17
N ARG A 177 8.69 -2.44 -20.02
CA ARG A 177 9.09 -3.05 -21.31
C ARG A 177 8.06 -2.90 -22.44
N GLY A 178 7.00 -2.10 -22.25
CA GLY A 178 5.92 -1.93 -23.23
C GLY A 178 5.02 -3.16 -23.33
N PHE A 179 4.53 -3.47 -24.54
CA PHE A 179 3.80 -4.70 -24.86
C PHE A 179 4.75 -5.90 -25.01
N ASP A 180 5.54 -6.17 -23.98
CA ASP A 180 6.33 -7.39 -23.90
C ASP A 180 5.45 -8.61 -23.60
N SER A 181 6.04 -9.80 -23.64
CA SER A 181 5.25 -11.01 -23.41
C SER A 181 4.65 -11.09 -22.00
N LEU A 182 5.26 -10.50 -20.96
CA LEU A 182 4.68 -10.51 -19.62
C LEU A 182 3.42 -9.64 -19.55
N SER A 183 3.48 -8.42 -20.05
CA SER A 183 2.31 -7.53 -20.10
C SER A 183 1.20 -8.09 -21.00
N MET A 184 1.54 -8.73 -22.11
CA MET A 184 0.57 -9.43 -22.99
C MET A 184 -0.05 -10.65 -22.31
N ILE A 185 0.75 -11.46 -21.60
CA ILE A 185 0.24 -12.59 -20.80
C ILE A 185 -0.69 -12.08 -19.71
N LEU A 186 -0.30 -11.03 -18.97
CA LEU A 186 -1.14 -10.43 -17.95
C LEU A 186 -2.45 -9.91 -18.55
N LEU A 187 -2.40 -9.17 -19.66
CA LEU A 187 -3.59 -8.67 -20.36
C LEU A 187 -4.51 -9.83 -20.78
N PHE A 188 -3.96 -10.88 -21.37
CA PHE A 188 -4.71 -12.06 -21.79
C PHE A 188 -5.37 -12.78 -20.61
N ILE A 189 -4.62 -12.99 -19.52
CA ILE A 189 -5.16 -13.51 -18.25
C ILE A 189 -6.29 -12.62 -17.74
N GLY A 190 -6.12 -11.29 -17.79
CA GLY A 190 -7.15 -10.32 -17.42
C GLY A 190 -8.43 -10.47 -18.25
N ILE A 191 -8.32 -10.60 -19.57
CA ILE A 191 -9.46 -10.83 -20.46
C ILE A 191 -10.17 -12.14 -20.12
N ILE A 192 -9.43 -13.24 -19.97
CA ILE A 192 -10.00 -14.54 -19.58
C ILE A 192 -10.74 -14.43 -18.24
N LEU A 193 -10.14 -13.78 -17.25
CA LEU A 193 -10.75 -13.58 -15.94
C LEU A 193 -12.05 -12.77 -16.04
N ILE A 194 -12.07 -11.68 -16.82
CA ILE A 194 -13.29 -10.88 -17.02
C ILE A 194 -14.38 -11.68 -17.73
N ILE A 195 -14.03 -12.47 -18.76
CA ILE A 195 -15.00 -13.35 -19.45
C ILE A 195 -15.54 -14.40 -18.47
N PHE A 196 -14.66 -15.04 -17.70
CA PHE A 196 -15.06 -16.01 -16.69
C PHE A 196 -16.01 -15.39 -15.66
N LEU A 197 -15.69 -14.20 -15.15
CA LEU A 197 -16.53 -13.47 -14.22
C LEU A 197 -17.88 -13.07 -14.83
N ALA A 198 -17.89 -12.64 -16.09
CA ALA A 198 -19.12 -12.34 -16.80
C ALA A 198 -20.01 -13.58 -16.89
N THR A 199 -19.48 -14.74 -17.29
CA THR A 199 -20.23 -16.00 -17.29
C THR A 199 -20.79 -16.32 -15.90
N ARG A 200 -20.01 -16.11 -14.84
CA ARG A 200 -20.46 -16.35 -13.45
C ARG A 200 -21.56 -15.39 -13.01
N PHE A 201 -21.46 -14.10 -13.35
CA PHE A 201 -22.46 -13.07 -13.01
C PHE A 201 -23.73 -13.12 -13.87
N PHE A 202 -23.63 -13.47 -15.14
CA PHE A 202 -24.77 -13.42 -16.07
C PHE A 202 -25.46 -14.76 -16.29
N ILE A 203 -24.74 -15.89 -16.20
CA ILE A 203 -25.30 -17.21 -16.51
C ILE A 203 -25.54 -18.03 -15.24
N TYR A 204 -24.58 -18.04 -14.30
CA TYR A 204 -24.62 -18.95 -13.16
C TYR A 204 -25.14 -18.33 -11.86
N ASP A 205 -25.46 -17.04 -11.86
CA ASP A 205 -25.99 -16.28 -10.72
C ASP A 205 -25.20 -16.47 -9.41
N ASN A 206 -23.89 -16.73 -9.54
CA ASN A 206 -23.03 -17.01 -8.41
C ASN A 206 -21.63 -16.42 -8.53
N TYR A 207 -21.02 -16.15 -7.40
CA TYR A 207 -19.65 -15.64 -7.32
C TYR A 207 -18.97 -16.21 -6.09
N LEU A 208 -17.74 -16.70 -6.28
CA LEU A 208 -16.95 -17.27 -5.21
C LEU A 208 -15.92 -16.24 -4.76
N VAL A 209 -16.05 -15.78 -3.51
CA VAL A 209 -15.01 -15.01 -2.85
C VAL A 209 -14.12 -15.98 -2.09
N TYR A 210 -12.85 -16.08 -2.48
CA TYR A 210 -11.89 -16.81 -1.66
C TYR A 210 -11.55 -16.01 -0.40
N SER A 211 -11.47 -16.69 0.74
CA SER A 211 -11.18 -16.07 2.05
C SER A 211 -9.88 -15.27 2.10
N TYR A 212 -8.87 -15.63 1.28
CA TYR A 212 -7.63 -14.86 1.20
C TYR A 212 -7.79 -13.50 0.52
N LEU A 213 -8.74 -13.34 -0.41
CA LEU A 213 -9.01 -12.05 -1.07
C LEU A 213 -9.67 -11.06 -0.10
N GLU A 214 -10.49 -11.56 0.83
CA GLU A 214 -11.11 -10.73 1.89
C GLU A 214 -10.06 -10.15 2.85
N LYS A 215 -8.92 -10.84 3.02
CA LYS A 215 -7.80 -10.40 3.86
C LYS A 215 -6.92 -9.32 3.20
N ILE A 216 -7.08 -9.07 1.90
CA ILE A 216 -6.32 -8.01 1.23
C ILE A 216 -6.74 -6.67 1.83
N PRO A 217 -5.80 -5.87 2.39
CA PRO A 217 -6.14 -4.62 3.02
C PRO A 217 -6.69 -3.61 1.99
N GLY A 218 -7.65 -2.80 2.42
CA GLY A 218 -8.15 -1.69 1.60
C GLY A 218 -7.12 -0.56 1.47
N ILE A 219 -7.30 0.32 0.49
CA ILE A 219 -6.36 1.43 0.18
C ILE A 219 -6.07 2.32 1.40
N LYS A 220 -7.08 2.63 2.23
CA LYS A 220 -6.90 3.40 3.48
C LYS A 220 -5.98 2.69 4.47
N SER A 221 -6.15 1.38 4.63
CA SER A 221 -5.30 0.56 5.50
C SER A 221 -3.88 0.45 4.95
N ILE A 222 -3.73 0.27 3.63
CA ILE A 222 -2.42 0.29 2.95
C ILE A 222 -1.71 1.62 3.20
N TYR A 223 -2.40 2.75 3.08
CA TYR A 223 -1.84 4.06 3.39
C TYR A 223 -1.33 4.18 4.83
N GLN A 224 -2.13 3.75 5.80
CA GLN A 224 -1.73 3.77 7.22
C GLN A 224 -0.50 2.89 7.47
N VAL A 225 -0.44 1.72 6.83
CA VAL A 225 0.74 0.84 6.90
C VAL A 225 1.96 1.54 6.31
N ILE A 226 1.87 2.07 5.08
CA ILE A 226 2.98 2.77 4.40
C ILE A 226 3.50 3.93 5.26
N ARG A 227 2.60 4.72 5.84
CA ARG A 227 2.97 5.86 6.68
C ARG A 227 3.61 5.46 8.01
N THR A 228 3.25 4.29 8.54
CA THR A 228 3.82 3.76 9.79
C THR A 228 5.24 3.23 9.57
N ILE A 229 5.57 2.73 8.37
CA ILE A 229 6.87 2.09 8.07
C ILE A 229 8.07 2.98 8.41
N PRO A 230 8.20 4.24 7.95
CA PRO A 230 9.38 5.06 8.23
C PRO A 230 9.63 5.27 9.72
N VAL A 231 8.57 5.53 10.49
CA VAL A 231 8.65 5.71 11.96
C VAL A 231 9.09 4.42 12.61
N TYR A 232 8.48 3.30 12.22
CA TYR A 232 8.83 1.98 12.74
C TYR A 232 10.28 1.59 12.41
N LEU A 233 10.79 1.91 11.21
CA LEU A 233 12.20 1.70 10.86
C LEU A 233 13.13 2.54 11.75
N GLY A 234 12.74 3.79 12.06
CA GLY A 234 13.47 4.64 13.01
C GLY A 234 13.51 4.03 14.42
N ASP A 235 12.38 3.52 14.90
CA ASP A 235 12.30 2.82 16.20
C ASP A 235 13.14 1.54 16.22
N LEU A 236 13.14 0.77 15.12
CA LEU A 236 14.02 -0.40 14.98
C LEU A 236 15.49 0.02 15.09
N GLY A 237 15.87 1.14 14.47
CA GLY A 237 17.20 1.73 14.65
C GLY A 237 17.49 2.07 16.12
N ASN A 238 16.57 2.78 16.79
CA ASN A 238 16.71 3.11 18.21
C ASN A 238 16.82 1.87 19.11
N MET A 239 16.06 0.81 18.80
CA MET A 239 16.13 -0.47 19.48
C MET A 239 17.49 -1.13 19.26
N ILE A 240 18.03 -1.10 18.04
CA ILE A 240 19.36 -1.63 17.72
C ILE A 240 20.44 -0.92 18.56
N PHE A 241 20.36 0.41 18.64
CA PHE A 241 21.27 1.25 19.43
C PHE A 241 20.95 1.29 20.94
N GLY A 242 19.99 0.49 21.42
CA GLY A 242 19.70 0.34 22.85
C GLY A 242 18.96 1.50 23.51
N LYS A 243 18.44 2.45 22.72
CA LYS A 243 17.60 3.57 23.21
C LYS A 243 16.18 3.13 23.54
N GLU A 244 15.68 2.11 22.83
CA GLU A 244 14.36 1.52 23.04
C GLU A 244 14.48 0.03 23.33
N THR A 245 13.54 -0.51 24.12
CA THR A 245 13.61 -1.91 24.53
C THR A 245 12.76 -2.84 23.68
N ASN A 246 11.65 -2.36 23.11
CA ASN A 246 10.72 -3.13 22.30
C ASN A 246 10.10 -2.20 21.25
N VAL A 247 9.83 -2.75 20.07
CA VAL A 247 9.11 -2.04 19.01
C VAL A 247 7.94 -2.90 18.57
N SER A 248 6.76 -2.29 18.52
CA SER A 248 5.54 -2.94 18.04
C SER A 248 4.99 -2.16 16.85
N PHE A 249 4.98 -2.79 15.68
CA PHE A 249 4.37 -2.19 14.49
C PHE A 249 2.88 -1.88 14.73
N MET A 250 2.17 -2.77 15.42
CA MET A 250 0.74 -2.61 15.69
C MET A 250 0.46 -1.39 16.59
N GLU A 251 1.30 -1.17 17.60
CA GLU A 251 1.17 0.00 18.47
C GLU A 251 1.42 1.30 17.71
N ARG A 252 2.42 1.32 16.81
CA ARG A 252 2.67 2.48 15.94
C ARG A 252 1.57 2.69 14.92
N LEU A 253 0.96 1.62 14.42
CA LEU A 253 -0.18 1.70 13.51
C LEU A 253 -1.40 2.33 14.21
N ILE A 254 -1.73 1.89 15.43
CA ILE A 254 -2.81 2.47 16.24
C ILE A 254 -2.55 3.96 16.51
N ASN A 255 -1.34 4.30 16.97
CA ASN A 255 -0.96 5.69 17.20
C ASN A 255 -1.07 6.56 15.93
N THR A 256 -0.75 6.00 14.75
CA THR A 256 -0.91 6.70 13.47
C THR A 256 -2.38 6.90 13.12
N GLN A 257 -3.24 5.90 13.38
CA GLN A 257 -4.68 5.99 13.20
C GLN A 257 -5.31 7.07 14.10
N GLU A 258 -4.94 7.11 15.37
CA GLU A 258 -5.43 8.12 16.32
C GLU A 258 -4.99 9.53 15.93
N LYS A 259 -3.72 9.71 15.54
CA LYS A 259 -3.24 11.00 15.02
C LYS A 259 -4.02 11.45 13.80
N ASP A 260 -4.43 10.52 12.95
CA ASP A 260 -5.21 10.83 11.75
C ASP A 260 -6.62 11.30 12.09
N GLN A 261 -7.29 10.61 13.01
CA GLN A 261 -8.61 11.00 13.51
C GLN A 261 -8.56 12.37 14.20
N ASN A 262 -7.58 12.59 15.08
CA ASN A 262 -7.41 13.85 15.80
C ASN A 262 -7.13 15.05 14.88
N PHE A 263 -6.55 14.80 13.70
CA PHE A 263 -6.36 15.84 12.68
C PHE A 263 -7.62 16.10 11.85
N GLU A 264 -8.46 15.10 11.65
CA GLU A 264 -9.64 15.20 10.78
C GLU A 264 -10.78 16.00 11.45
N THR A 265 -10.99 15.83 12.76
CA THR A 265 -12.07 16.50 13.50
C THR A 265 -12.00 18.03 13.38
N PRO A 266 -10.85 18.70 13.64
CA PRO A 266 -10.75 20.16 13.51
C PRO A 266 -10.90 20.66 12.07
N LEU A 267 -10.46 19.86 11.07
CA LEU A 267 -10.63 20.22 9.66
C LEU A 267 -12.11 20.33 9.28
N ARG A 268 -12.91 19.35 9.70
CA ARG A 268 -14.35 19.32 9.44
C ARG A 268 -15.08 20.50 10.07
N THR A 269 -14.66 20.91 11.27
CA THR A 269 -15.25 22.04 11.97
C THR A 269 -14.91 23.38 11.33
N TYR A 270 -13.68 23.55 10.83
CA TYR A 270 -13.21 24.84 10.32
C TYR A 270 -13.50 25.07 8.82
N PHE A 271 -13.43 24.02 7.99
CA PHE A 271 -13.57 24.13 6.54
C PHE A 271 -14.97 23.69 6.07
N THR A 272 -15.89 24.66 5.97
CA THR A 272 -17.33 24.40 5.71
C THR A 272 -17.81 24.85 4.33
N ASP A 273 -17.08 25.75 3.64
CA ASP A 273 -17.54 26.30 2.36
C ASP A 273 -17.48 25.25 1.25
N ALA A 274 -18.67 24.85 0.77
CA ALA A 274 -18.89 23.83 -0.25
C ALA A 274 -18.93 24.38 -1.68
N ASN A 275 -18.88 25.70 -1.89
CA ASN A 275 -19.03 26.28 -3.21
C ASN A 275 -17.77 26.01 -4.06
N LEU A 276 -17.93 25.35 -5.21
CA LEU A 276 -16.90 25.17 -6.22
C LEU A 276 -17.29 25.84 -7.54
N PRO A 277 -16.33 26.43 -8.27
CA PRO A 277 -16.59 27.03 -9.58
C PRO A 277 -16.93 25.99 -10.65
N PHE A 278 -16.47 24.75 -10.48
CA PHE A 278 -16.65 23.65 -11.43
C PHE A 278 -16.95 22.34 -10.71
N LYS A 279 -17.30 21.31 -11.47
CA LYS A 279 -17.55 19.96 -10.93
C LYS A 279 -16.32 19.45 -10.21
N SER A 280 -16.58 18.82 -9.07
CA SER A 280 -15.57 18.50 -8.07
C SER A 280 -14.59 17.40 -8.51
N PHE A 281 -14.96 16.56 -9.48
CA PHE A 281 -14.06 15.56 -10.06
C PHE A 281 -12.89 16.17 -10.86
N TRP A 282 -13.03 17.40 -11.37
CA TRP A 282 -11.95 18.09 -12.10
C TRP A 282 -10.76 18.43 -11.21
N ILE A 283 -10.91 18.38 -9.88
CA ILE A 283 -9.84 18.66 -8.91
C ILE A 283 -8.64 17.72 -9.10
N PHE A 284 -8.87 16.47 -9.52
CA PHE A 284 -7.80 15.49 -9.66
C PHE A 284 -7.28 15.33 -11.09
N ILE A 285 -7.92 15.95 -12.09
CA ILE A 285 -7.44 15.87 -13.47
C ILE A 285 -6.23 16.82 -13.62
N PRO A 286 -5.03 16.31 -13.98
CA PRO A 286 -3.85 17.14 -14.15
C PRO A 286 -4.08 18.31 -15.11
N PHE A 287 -3.49 19.46 -14.81
CA PHE A 287 -3.62 20.73 -15.55
C PHE A 287 -5.00 21.38 -15.52
N VAL A 288 -6.09 20.61 -15.67
CA VAL A 288 -7.47 21.10 -15.54
C VAL A 288 -7.71 21.63 -14.14
N ASN A 289 -7.16 20.96 -13.13
CA ASN A 289 -7.32 21.35 -11.73
C ASN A 289 -6.72 22.72 -11.35
N LEU A 290 -5.89 23.33 -12.20
CA LEU A 290 -5.33 24.66 -11.98
C LEU A 290 -6.41 25.74 -11.89
N VAL A 291 -7.59 25.50 -12.47
CA VAL A 291 -8.76 26.39 -12.37
C VAL A 291 -9.26 26.56 -10.93
N PHE A 292 -8.93 25.63 -10.02
CA PHE A 292 -9.30 25.71 -8.61
C PHE A 292 -8.28 26.47 -7.73
N LEU A 293 -7.12 26.83 -8.29
CA LEU A 293 -6.08 27.56 -7.56
C LEU A 293 -6.57 28.91 -6.98
N PRO A 294 -7.34 29.75 -7.70
CA PRO A 294 -7.91 30.98 -7.15
C PRO A 294 -8.79 30.75 -5.91
N LYS A 295 -9.50 29.61 -5.83
CA LYS A 295 -10.39 29.28 -4.72
C LYS A 295 -9.63 29.16 -3.39
N LEU A 296 -8.40 28.65 -3.42
CA LEU A 296 -7.54 28.55 -2.23
C LEU A 296 -7.16 29.93 -1.66
N PHE A 297 -7.09 30.95 -2.51
CA PHE A 297 -6.77 32.33 -2.09
C PHE A 297 -8.01 33.12 -1.68
N MET A 298 -9.14 32.92 -2.39
CA MET A 298 -10.38 33.67 -2.17
C MET A 298 -11.23 33.11 -1.03
N SER A 299 -11.24 31.79 -0.81
CA SER A 299 -12.03 31.14 0.26
C SER A 299 -11.12 30.31 1.17
N ARG A 300 -10.66 30.96 2.24
CA ARG A 300 -9.79 30.34 3.26
C ARG A 300 -10.48 29.25 4.10
N THR A 301 -11.80 29.09 3.96
CA THR A 301 -12.64 28.10 4.66
C THR A 301 -13.21 27.04 3.72
N THR A 302 -12.71 26.92 2.48
CA THR A 302 -13.20 25.91 1.55
C THR A 302 -12.97 24.48 2.04
N ARG A 303 -14.03 23.67 2.03
CA ARG A 303 -13.96 22.24 2.42
C ARG A 303 -13.08 21.40 1.49
N TYR A 304 -12.82 21.89 0.28
CA TYR A 304 -12.02 21.21 -0.73
C TYR A 304 -10.52 21.52 -0.65
N VAL A 305 -10.07 22.26 0.37
CA VAL A 305 -8.67 22.69 0.53
C VAL A 305 -7.69 21.54 0.38
N LEU A 306 -7.97 20.41 1.03
CA LEU A 306 -7.09 19.25 1.00
C LEU A 306 -7.13 18.53 -0.35
N ALA A 307 -8.31 18.40 -0.95
CA ALA A 307 -8.48 17.80 -2.27
C ALA A 307 -7.77 18.61 -3.36
N ILE A 308 -7.92 19.94 -3.36
CA ILE A 308 -7.24 20.84 -4.31
C ILE A 308 -5.72 20.75 -4.12
N GLY A 309 -5.23 20.77 -2.88
CA GLY A 309 -3.81 20.61 -2.59
C GLY A 309 -3.24 19.29 -3.14
N GLN A 310 -3.93 18.18 -2.91
CA GLN A 310 -3.54 16.87 -3.45
C GLN A 310 -3.63 16.82 -4.99
N GLY A 311 -4.64 17.44 -5.60
CA GLY A 311 -4.75 17.59 -7.04
C GLY A 311 -3.54 18.31 -7.64
N LEU A 312 -3.14 19.43 -7.05
CA LEU A 312 -1.95 20.19 -7.49
C LEU A 312 -0.68 19.34 -7.41
N ILE A 313 -0.56 18.45 -6.41
CA ILE A 313 0.55 17.48 -6.35
C ILE A 313 0.50 16.49 -7.51
N ILE A 314 -0.67 15.95 -7.87
CA ILE A 314 -0.79 15.06 -9.04
C ILE A 314 -0.31 15.79 -10.30
N THR A 315 -0.66 17.07 -10.46
CA THR A 315 -0.16 17.89 -11.59
C THR A 315 1.34 18.12 -11.53
N LEU A 316 1.89 18.40 -10.36
CA LEU A 316 3.34 18.51 -10.18
C LEU A 316 4.05 17.22 -10.57
N VAL A 317 3.55 16.05 -10.13
CA VAL A 317 4.13 14.75 -10.50
C VAL A 317 4.02 14.51 -12.00
N ALA A 318 2.90 14.85 -12.64
CA ALA A 318 2.75 14.78 -14.10
C ALA A 318 3.79 15.64 -14.82
N ILE A 319 4.01 16.88 -14.36
CA ILE A 319 5.05 17.77 -14.92
C ILE A 319 6.44 17.17 -14.73
N LEU A 320 6.77 16.62 -13.55
CA LEU A 320 8.06 15.98 -13.31
C LEU A 320 8.27 14.78 -14.24
N ILE A 321 7.26 13.93 -14.41
CA ILE A 321 7.32 12.82 -15.38
C ILE A 321 7.55 13.38 -16.79
N GLY A 322 6.79 14.39 -17.19
CA GLY A 322 6.92 15.02 -18.51
C GLY A 322 8.31 15.60 -18.77
N VAL A 323 8.89 16.27 -17.78
CA VAL A 323 10.23 16.89 -17.88
C VAL A 323 11.35 15.84 -17.91
N PHE A 324 11.27 14.78 -17.10
CA PHE A 324 12.34 13.78 -17.03
C PHE A 324 12.22 12.65 -18.06
N PHE A 325 11.00 12.35 -18.54
CA PHE A 325 10.71 11.15 -19.34
C PHE A 325 9.81 11.38 -20.58
N SER A 326 9.37 12.61 -20.88
CA SER A 326 8.33 12.99 -21.87
C SER A 326 6.88 12.91 -21.36
N PHE A 327 6.04 13.85 -21.81
CA PHE A 327 4.58 13.88 -21.58
C PHE A 327 3.81 12.73 -22.28
N THR A 328 4.52 11.90 -23.03
CA THR A 328 3.98 10.66 -23.62
C THR A 328 4.46 9.42 -22.87
N SER A 329 5.12 9.59 -21.73
CA SER A 329 5.70 8.49 -20.96
C SER A 329 4.59 7.58 -20.40
N PRO A 330 4.71 6.24 -20.54
CA PRO A 330 3.81 5.29 -19.90
C PRO A 330 3.72 5.45 -18.37
N LEU A 331 4.73 6.08 -17.75
CA LEU A 331 4.74 6.37 -16.32
C LEU A 331 3.54 7.24 -15.88
N GLU A 332 3.00 8.06 -16.78
CA GLU A 332 1.81 8.87 -16.48
C GLU A 332 0.58 8.00 -16.15
N LEU A 333 0.52 6.74 -16.65
CA LEU A 333 -0.57 5.82 -16.34
C LEU A 333 -0.67 5.49 -14.85
N PHE A 334 0.44 5.56 -14.10
CA PHE A 334 0.39 5.38 -12.64
C PHE A 334 -0.42 6.47 -11.93
N LEU A 335 -0.60 7.65 -12.55
CA LEU A 335 -1.44 8.72 -12.00
C LEU A 335 -2.92 8.36 -12.01
N LEU A 336 -3.36 7.36 -12.80
CA LEU A 336 -4.75 6.89 -12.76
C LEU A 336 -5.15 6.37 -11.38
N PHE A 337 -4.22 5.79 -10.62
CA PHE A 337 -4.49 5.33 -9.24
C PHE A 337 -4.93 6.48 -8.31
N PRO A 338 -4.11 7.53 -8.08
CA PRO A 338 -4.52 8.64 -7.25
C PRO A 338 -5.67 9.45 -7.85
N ILE A 339 -5.76 9.57 -9.19
CA ILE A 339 -6.87 10.28 -9.85
C ILE A 339 -8.20 9.59 -9.58
N CYS A 340 -8.32 8.29 -9.91
CA CYS A 340 -9.56 7.54 -9.71
C CYS A 340 -9.92 7.42 -8.24
N TYR A 341 -8.94 7.18 -7.36
CA TYR A 341 -9.17 7.14 -5.91
C TYR A 341 -9.64 8.51 -5.38
N GLY A 342 -9.02 9.60 -5.82
CA GLY A 342 -9.37 10.97 -5.46
C GLY A 342 -10.78 11.34 -5.90
N ILE A 343 -11.08 11.21 -7.21
CA ILE A 343 -12.41 11.53 -7.78
C ILE A 343 -13.51 10.81 -6.99
N TYR A 344 -13.31 9.52 -6.77
CA TYR A 344 -14.25 8.68 -6.08
C TYR A 344 -14.43 9.09 -4.59
N THR A 345 -13.34 9.29 -3.85
CA THR A 345 -13.41 9.59 -2.41
C THR A 345 -14.06 10.94 -2.11
N LEU A 346 -13.91 11.91 -3.01
CA LEU A 346 -14.34 13.29 -2.85
C LEU A 346 -15.87 13.47 -2.76
N GLU A 347 -16.65 12.53 -3.28
CA GLU A 347 -18.11 12.50 -3.11
C GLU A 347 -18.53 12.06 -1.70
N THR A 348 -17.73 11.20 -1.05
CA THR A 348 -18.02 10.65 0.29
C THR A 348 -17.33 11.42 1.41
N ASP A 349 -16.09 11.85 1.19
CA ASP A 349 -15.25 12.50 2.17
C ASP A 349 -14.16 13.34 1.49
N VAL A 350 -14.35 14.66 1.53
CA VAL A 350 -13.43 15.66 0.95
C VAL A 350 -12.07 15.74 1.67
N PHE A 351 -11.97 15.19 2.89
CA PHE A 351 -10.74 15.17 3.68
C PHE A 351 -9.97 13.86 3.58
N THR A 352 -10.36 12.97 2.66
CA THR A 352 -9.62 11.74 2.42
C THR A 352 -8.20 12.03 1.92
N ARG A 353 -7.24 11.31 2.50
CA ARG A 353 -5.82 11.38 2.16
C ARG A 353 -5.49 10.29 1.16
N ILE A 354 -5.10 10.71 -0.04
CA ILE A 354 -4.68 9.83 -1.11
C ILE A 354 -3.27 9.32 -0.75
N PRO A 355 -3.04 7.99 -0.71
CA PRO A 355 -1.74 7.44 -0.39
C PRO A 355 -0.64 8.01 -1.28
N VAL A 356 0.54 8.25 -0.69
CA VAL A 356 1.73 8.86 -1.32
C VAL A 356 1.55 10.33 -1.73
N ILE A 357 0.45 10.68 -2.41
CA ILE A 357 0.14 12.06 -2.81
C ILE A 357 0.01 12.99 -1.59
N TYR A 358 -0.67 12.54 -0.53
CA TYR A 358 -0.76 13.31 0.71
C TYR A 358 0.60 13.50 1.38
N GLU A 359 1.49 12.51 1.33
CA GLU A 359 2.82 12.62 1.96
C GLU A 359 3.70 13.61 1.19
N ILE A 360 3.65 13.58 -0.14
CA ILE A 360 4.31 14.60 -0.98
C ILE A 360 3.74 15.98 -0.68
N TYR A 361 2.41 16.10 -0.58
CA TYR A 361 1.74 17.34 -0.19
C TYR A 361 2.20 17.83 1.20
N ALA A 362 2.24 16.95 2.20
CA ALA A 362 2.63 17.28 3.56
C ALA A 362 4.10 17.72 3.64
N LEU A 363 5.00 17.04 2.92
CA LEU A 363 6.41 17.37 2.83
C LEU A 363 6.62 18.71 2.12
N LEU A 364 5.96 18.93 0.98
CA LEU A 364 6.03 20.21 0.28
C LEU A 364 5.46 21.33 1.12
N ASN A 365 4.33 21.13 1.79
CA ASN A 365 3.77 22.14 2.68
C ASN A 365 4.63 22.42 3.92
N MET A 366 5.43 21.45 4.38
CA MET A 366 6.45 21.69 5.41
C MET A 366 7.58 22.60 4.89
N LEU A 367 7.97 22.44 3.62
CA LEU A 367 9.03 23.21 2.96
C LEU A 367 8.56 24.58 2.46
N THR A 368 7.34 24.67 1.94
CA THR A 368 6.71 25.91 1.45
C THR A 368 5.82 26.47 2.56
N PHE A 369 6.29 27.50 3.27
CA PHE A 369 5.66 28.21 4.40
C PHE A 369 4.28 28.87 4.15
N GLY A 370 3.47 28.42 3.18
CA GLY A 370 2.36 29.18 2.62
C GLY A 370 0.96 28.55 2.75
N LEU A 371 0.77 27.31 2.32
CA LEU A 371 -0.58 26.78 2.04
C LEU A 371 -1.38 26.39 3.30
N LEU A 372 -0.69 26.05 4.40
CA LEU A 372 -1.31 25.68 5.68
C LEU A 372 -0.96 26.63 6.84
N LYS A 373 -0.74 27.92 6.57
CA LYS A 373 -0.78 28.92 7.67
C LYS A 373 -2.12 28.88 8.42
N ASN A 374 -3.21 28.44 7.78
CA ASN A 374 -4.52 28.30 8.40
C ASN A 374 -4.63 27.11 9.38
N THR A 375 -3.97 25.96 9.17
CA THR A 375 -4.02 24.86 10.16
C THR A 375 -3.06 25.07 11.34
N LYS A 376 -1.92 25.74 11.13
CA LYS A 376 -1.13 26.27 12.26
C LYS A 376 -1.94 27.29 13.08
N ARG A 377 -2.82 28.07 12.43
CA ARG A 377 -3.75 28.97 13.10
C ARG A 377 -4.83 28.22 13.89
N ILE A 378 -5.35 27.10 13.39
CA ILE A 378 -6.28 26.22 14.12
C ILE A 378 -5.59 25.61 15.35
N GLN A 379 -4.33 25.16 15.24
CA GLN A 379 -3.55 24.66 16.38
C GLN A 379 -3.25 25.76 17.41
N SER A 380 -3.05 27.01 16.98
CA SER A 380 -2.88 28.14 17.90
C SER A 380 -4.20 28.59 18.56
N ILE A 381 -5.33 28.50 17.86
CA ILE A 381 -6.66 28.82 18.40
C ILE A 381 -7.10 27.75 19.41
N GLN A 382 -6.87 26.45 19.14
CA GLN A 382 -7.12 25.38 20.11
C GLN A 382 -6.29 25.50 21.39
N LYS A 383 -5.03 25.96 21.28
CA LYS A 383 -4.19 26.26 22.46
C LYS A 383 -4.68 27.47 23.27
N GLN A 384 -5.36 28.42 22.63
CA GLN A 384 -5.96 29.56 23.32
C GLN A 384 -7.29 29.17 24.00
N ASP A 385 -8.17 28.41 23.34
CA ASP A 385 -9.46 28.02 23.94
C ASP A 385 -9.29 27.05 25.14
N THR A 386 -8.26 26.19 25.12
CA THR A 386 -7.93 25.33 26.28
C THR A 386 -7.27 26.07 27.45
N GLN A 387 -6.69 27.26 27.22
CA GLN A 387 -6.18 28.13 28.29
C GLN A 387 -7.28 29.00 28.92
N VAL A 388 -8.38 29.26 28.20
CA VAL A 388 -9.48 30.11 28.69
C VAL A 388 -10.54 29.30 29.47
N SER A 389 -10.58 27.97 29.33
CA SER A 389 -11.61 27.14 29.98
C SER A 389 -11.34 26.71 31.43
N PHE A 390 -10.37 27.28 32.14
CA PHE A 390 -10.20 27.07 33.58
C PHE A 390 -9.94 28.38 34.32
N LYS A 391 -11.04 29.03 34.68
CA LYS A 391 -11.30 29.66 35.98
C LYS A 391 -12.80 29.99 36.02
N MET A 392 -13.59 29.08 36.55
CA MET A 392 -14.77 29.47 37.31
C MET A 392 -14.42 29.24 38.77
N GLU A 393 -14.59 30.29 39.57
CA GLU A 393 -14.42 30.31 41.02
C GLU A 393 -15.29 29.28 41.74
#